data_AF-Q5L8R6-F1
#
_entry.id   AF-Q5L8R6-F1
#
_cell.length_a   1.000
_cell.length_b   1.000
_cell.length_c   1.000
_cell.angle_alpha   90.00
_cell.angle_beta   90.00
_cell.angle_gamma   90.00
#
_symmetry.space_group_name_H-M   'P 1'
#
loop_
_entity.id
_entity.type
_entity.pdbx_description
1 polymer ?
#
loop_
_entity_poly.entity_id
_entity_poly.type
_entity_poly.pdbx_seq_one_letter_code
_entity_poly.pdbx_strand_id
1 'polypeptide(L)'
;MHYPCTSFKNTWFQSIKFWFDKKLWFSRYDKKTEKIDSWEQTPFKAHYWMILDAPGITNDIDGSQSFKDFDNVGENCFHFAITPDNLDQVRRNVAEAKIKFPEKQAELLKLLDEMGEDDNPIIAFYKLKD
;
A
#
# COMPACT_ATOMS: atom_id res chain seq x y z
N MET A 1 -11.89 11.72 -20.42
CA MET A 1 -11.15 12.10 -19.20
C MET A 1 -10.76 10.79 -18.51
N HIS A 2 -9.48 10.45 -18.45
CA HIS A 2 -9.01 9.20 -17.84
C HIS A 2 -8.80 9.41 -16.34
N TYR A 3 -9.55 8.69 -15.52
CA TYR A 3 -9.26 8.57 -14.10
C TYR A 3 -7.95 7.79 -13.93
N PRO A 4 -7.06 8.18 -13.00
CA PRO A 4 -5.86 7.40 -12.72
C PRO A 4 -6.28 5.99 -12.28
N CYS A 5 -5.99 5.03 -13.14
CA CYS A 5 -6.25 3.61 -12.93
C CYS A 5 -4.89 2.92 -12.86
N THR A 6 -4.60 2.30 -11.73
CA THR A 6 -3.38 1.50 -11.56
C THR A 6 -3.80 0.05 -11.39
N SER A 7 -3.13 -0.84 -12.10
CA SER A 7 -3.39 -2.28 -12.01
C SER A 7 -2.13 -3.04 -11.69
N PHE A 8 -2.25 -4.01 -10.79
CA PHE A 8 -1.24 -5.00 -10.49
C PHE A 8 -1.71 -6.35 -11.01
N LYS A 9 -0.84 -7.10 -11.67
CA LYS A 9 -1.14 -8.44 -12.16
C LYS A 9 -0.01 -9.38 -11.76
N ASN A 10 -0.38 -10.53 -11.21
CA ASN A 10 0.53 -11.65 -11.01
C ASN A 10 -0.07 -12.94 -11.56
N THR A 11 0.55 -14.09 -11.30
CA THR A 11 0.09 -15.40 -11.77
C THR A 11 -1.30 -15.78 -11.23
N TRP A 12 -1.66 -15.33 -10.02
CA TRP A 12 -2.82 -15.80 -9.27
C TRP A 12 -4.03 -14.86 -9.31
N PHE A 13 -3.79 -13.55 -9.35
CA PHE A 13 -4.82 -12.52 -9.30
C PHE A 13 -4.42 -11.27 -10.07
N GLN A 14 -5.39 -10.40 -10.30
CA GLN A 14 -5.20 -9.04 -10.80
C GLN A 14 -5.92 -8.06 -9.87
N SER A 15 -5.19 -7.09 -9.35
CA SER A 15 -5.77 -6.01 -8.53
C SER A 15 -5.85 -4.74 -9.36
N ILE A 16 -6.95 -4.00 -9.22
CA ILE A 16 -7.18 -2.73 -9.90
C ILE A 16 -7.61 -1.70 -8.85
N LYS A 17 -7.05 -0.51 -8.92
CA LYS A 17 -7.44 0.67 -8.15
C LYS A 17 -7.97 1.72 -9.13
N PHE A 18 -9.12 2.30 -8.82
CA PHE A 18 -9.69 3.39 -9.62
C PHE A 18 -10.47 4.39 -8.76
N TRP A 19 -10.66 5.58 -9.31
CA TRP A 19 -11.46 6.64 -8.69
C TRP A 19 -12.86 6.66 -9.28
N PHE A 20 -13.87 6.56 -8.41
CA PHE A 20 -15.27 6.62 -8.83
C PHE A 20 -16.14 7.17 -7.69
N ASP A 21 -17.07 8.07 -8.02
CA ASP A 21 -18.00 8.69 -7.08
C ASP A 21 -17.33 9.29 -5.82
N LYS A 22 -16.22 10.00 -6.03
CA LYS A 22 -15.40 10.58 -4.95
C LYS A 22 -14.88 9.59 -3.91
N LYS A 23 -14.81 8.29 -4.28
CA LYS A 23 -14.28 7.22 -3.45
C LYS A 23 -13.18 6.47 -4.17
N LEU A 24 -12.29 5.91 -3.36
CA LEU A 24 -11.24 5.03 -3.83
C LEU A 24 -11.78 3.61 -3.89
N TRP A 25 -11.76 3.02 -5.08
CA TRP A 25 -12.21 1.65 -5.31
C TRP A 25 -11.03 0.73 -5.52
N PHE A 26 -11.13 -0.45 -4.92
CA PHE A 26 -10.25 -1.57 -5.14
C PHE A 26 -11.06 -2.76 -5.65
N SER A 27 -10.55 -3.41 -6.67
CA SER A 27 -11.08 -4.66 -7.18
C SER A 27 -9.97 -5.70 -7.26
N ARG A 28 -10.25 -6.93 -6.86
CA ARG A 28 -9.37 -8.08 -7.02
C ARG A 28 -10.08 -9.13 -7.84
N TYR A 29 -9.51 -9.46 -9.00
CA TYR A 29 -9.89 -10.59 -9.82
C TYR A 29 -9.02 -11.80 -9.47
N ASP A 30 -9.63 -12.87 -9.00
CA ASP A 30 -8.98 -14.16 -8.76
C ASP A 30 -9.03 -15.01 -10.04
N LYS A 31 -7.87 -15.35 -10.59
CA LYS A 31 -7.79 -16.03 -11.90
C LYS A 31 -8.15 -17.51 -11.84
N LYS A 32 -8.11 -18.12 -10.67
CA LYS A 32 -8.42 -19.55 -10.49
C LYS A 32 -9.93 -19.77 -10.38
N THR A 33 -10.60 -18.88 -9.66
CA THR A 33 -12.04 -18.95 -9.42
C THR A 33 -12.85 -18.09 -10.38
N GLU A 34 -12.18 -17.22 -11.15
CA GLU A 34 -12.77 -16.23 -12.05
C GLU A 34 -13.72 -15.25 -11.33
N LYS A 35 -13.52 -15.04 -10.03
CA LYS A 35 -14.34 -14.14 -9.21
C LYS A 35 -13.71 -12.76 -9.07
N ILE A 36 -14.56 -11.76 -8.92
CA ILE A 36 -14.17 -10.39 -8.62
C ILE A 36 -14.74 -10.01 -7.27
N ASP A 37 -13.87 -9.60 -6.36
CA ASP A 37 -14.23 -8.91 -5.12
C ASP A 37 -13.93 -7.42 -5.27
N SER A 38 -14.84 -6.55 -4.85
CA SER A 38 -14.65 -5.10 -4.90
C SER A 38 -15.05 -4.44 -3.59
N TRP A 39 -14.28 -3.44 -3.17
CA TRP A 39 -14.58 -2.63 -2.00
C TRP A 39 -14.15 -1.18 -2.21
N GLU A 40 -14.79 -0.28 -1.50
CA GLU A 40 -14.55 1.15 -1.55
C GLU A 40 -13.95 1.67 -0.24
N GLN A 41 -13.27 2.81 -0.33
CA GLN A 41 -12.72 3.53 0.79
C GLN A 41 -12.93 5.03 0.61
N THR A 42 -13.32 5.70 1.70
CA THR A 42 -13.33 7.16 1.76
C THR A 42 -11.91 7.65 2.05
N PRO A 43 -11.30 8.47 1.17
CA PRO A 43 -10.00 9.05 1.44
C PRO A 43 -10.07 10.02 2.62
N PHE A 44 -9.02 10.07 3.45
CA PHE A 44 -8.88 11.06 4.52
C PHE A 44 -8.65 12.46 3.96
N LYS A 45 -7.90 12.53 2.84
CA LYS A 45 -7.59 13.78 2.16
C LYS A 45 -7.56 13.56 0.65
N ALA A 46 -8.36 14.31 -0.08
CA ALA A 46 -8.35 14.34 -1.53
C ALA A 46 -8.39 15.79 -2.02
N HIS A 47 -7.67 16.08 -3.09
CA HIS A 47 -7.72 17.37 -3.77
C HIS A 47 -8.07 17.16 -5.24
N TYR A 48 -9.26 17.60 -5.62
CA TYR A 48 -9.85 17.36 -6.95
C TYR A 48 -9.85 15.88 -7.35
N TRP A 49 -8.89 15.44 -8.16
CA TRP A 49 -8.75 14.07 -8.70
C TRP A 49 -7.59 13.31 -8.07
N MET A 50 -6.84 13.94 -7.15
CA MET A 50 -5.70 13.32 -6.45
C MET A 50 -6.08 12.90 -5.03
N ILE A 51 -5.80 11.65 -4.70
CA ILE A 51 -5.87 11.13 -3.34
C ILE A 51 -4.54 11.45 -2.68
N LEU A 52 -4.58 12.29 -1.64
CA LEU A 52 -3.41 12.67 -0.86
C LEU A 52 -3.23 11.75 0.35
N ASP A 53 -4.34 11.31 0.93
CA ASP A 53 -4.34 10.32 2.02
C ASP A 53 -5.62 9.49 2.03
N ALA A 54 -5.49 8.20 2.30
CA ALA A 54 -6.57 7.21 2.35
C ALA A 54 -6.19 6.05 3.28
N PRO A 55 -7.16 5.27 3.77
CA PRO A 55 -6.87 4.07 4.56
C PRO A 55 -5.97 3.07 3.82
N GLY A 56 -6.20 2.88 2.51
CA GLY A 56 -5.50 1.90 1.67
C GLY A 56 -5.77 0.44 2.08
N ILE A 57 -5.11 -0.52 1.43
CA ILE A 57 -5.17 -1.92 1.86
C ILE A 57 -4.20 -2.10 3.04
N THR A 58 -4.70 -2.59 4.17
CA THR A 58 -3.89 -2.85 5.36
C THR A 58 -2.75 -3.82 5.05
N ASN A 59 -1.52 -3.39 5.31
CA ASN A 59 -0.34 -4.24 5.28
C ASN A 59 -0.24 -5.00 6.62
N ASP A 60 -0.72 -6.24 6.63
CA ASP A 60 -0.68 -7.11 7.81
C ASP A 60 0.68 -7.79 8.03
N ILE A 61 1.71 -7.46 7.25
CA ILE A 61 3.06 -8.01 7.45
C ILE A 61 3.74 -7.29 8.61
N ASP A 62 3.95 -5.97 8.46
CA ASP A 62 4.66 -5.11 9.43
C ASP A 62 3.90 -3.81 9.76
N GLY A 63 2.74 -3.57 9.11
CA GLY A 63 1.92 -2.39 9.35
C GLY A 63 2.45 -1.11 8.72
N SER A 64 3.46 -1.15 7.86
CA SER A 64 4.18 0.03 7.35
C SER A 64 3.30 0.98 6.53
N GLN A 65 3.24 0.78 5.22
CA GLN A 65 2.48 1.58 4.29
C GLN A 65 1.30 0.78 3.78
N SER A 66 0.11 1.37 3.85
CA SER A 66 -1.06 0.80 3.18
C SER A 66 -0.85 0.85 1.67
N PHE A 67 -1.24 -0.21 0.96
CA PHE A 67 -1.14 -0.25 -0.51
C PHE A 67 -2.10 0.79 -1.09
N LYS A 68 -1.56 1.95 -1.45
CA LYS A 68 -2.28 3.05 -2.11
C LYS A 68 -1.95 3.10 -3.59
N ASP A 69 -0.74 2.71 -3.98
CA ASP A 69 -0.30 2.57 -5.36
C ASP A 69 0.46 1.24 -5.51
N PHE A 70 0.41 0.66 -6.70
CA PHE A 70 1.02 -0.63 -7.00
C PHE A 70 2.27 -0.42 -7.85
N ASP A 71 3.38 -0.04 -7.22
CA ASP A 71 4.67 0.05 -7.90
C ASP A 71 5.32 -1.33 -7.98
N ASN A 72 5.38 -1.86 -9.20
CA ASN A 72 5.88 -3.20 -9.48
C ASN A 72 7.39 -3.17 -9.78
N VAL A 73 8.15 -3.98 -9.05
CA VAL A 73 9.61 -4.16 -9.24
C VAL A 73 9.99 -5.54 -9.80
N GLY A 74 9.00 -6.34 -10.19
CA GLY A 74 9.17 -7.67 -10.77
C GLY A 74 7.96 -8.58 -10.58
N GLU A 75 8.10 -9.83 -11.01
CA GLU A 75 7.08 -10.85 -10.77
C GLU A 75 6.84 -11.04 -9.26
N ASN A 76 5.58 -10.88 -8.85
CA ASN A 76 5.12 -11.10 -7.48
C ASN A 76 5.76 -10.19 -6.41
N CYS A 77 6.41 -9.08 -6.80
CA CYS A 77 7.09 -8.20 -5.86
C CYS A 77 6.58 -6.75 -5.91
N PHE A 78 6.41 -6.18 -4.73
CA PHE A 78 6.12 -4.77 -4.50
C PHE A 78 7.24 -4.15 -3.68
N HIS A 79 7.40 -2.84 -3.81
CA HIS A 79 8.20 -2.09 -2.88
C HIS A 79 7.46 -0.85 -2.39
N PHE A 80 7.87 -0.39 -1.22
CA PHE A 80 7.45 0.90 -0.67
C PHE A 80 8.68 1.71 -0.31
N ALA A 81 8.67 2.99 -0.67
CA ALA A 81 9.67 3.95 -0.26
C ALA A 81 9.14 4.76 0.94
N ILE A 82 9.82 4.62 2.07
CA ILE A 82 9.57 5.40 3.26
C ILE A 82 10.56 6.56 3.27
N THR A 83 10.02 7.77 3.31
CA THR A 83 10.75 9.04 3.19
C THR A 83 10.44 9.89 4.42
N PRO A 84 11.26 10.90 4.76
CA PRO A 84 10.95 11.79 5.89
C PRO A 84 9.53 12.37 5.79
N ASP A 85 9.10 12.71 4.57
CA ASP A 85 7.79 13.29 4.25
C ASP A 85 6.59 12.40 4.61
N ASN A 86 6.76 11.08 4.69
CA ASN A 86 5.67 10.13 4.95
C ASN A 86 5.79 9.37 6.28
N LEU A 87 6.78 9.69 7.11
CA LEU A 87 7.02 9.04 8.41
C LEU A 87 5.80 9.08 9.34
N ASP A 88 5.14 10.23 9.44
CA ASP A 88 3.95 10.38 10.29
C ASP A 88 2.82 9.43 9.88
N GLN A 89 2.66 9.20 8.58
CA GLN A 89 1.66 8.28 8.06
C GLN A 89 2.04 6.83 8.38
N VAL A 90 3.30 6.46 8.18
CA VAL A 90 3.80 5.11 8.50
C VAL A 90 3.65 4.82 9.99
N ARG A 91 4.02 5.76 10.87
CA ARG A 91 3.90 5.59 12.33
C ARG A 91 2.44 5.41 12.77
N ARG A 92 1.48 6.13 12.17
CA ARG A 92 0.04 5.92 12.41
C ARG A 92 -0.39 4.52 12.02
N ASN A 93 -0.04 4.07 10.81
CA ASN A 93 -0.42 2.74 10.34
C ASN A 93 0.16 1.64 11.25
N VAL A 94 1.43 1.76 11.63
CA VAL A 94 2.12 0.83 12.52
C VAL A 94 1.41 0.71 13.88
N ALA A 95 0.89 1.82 14.42
CA ALA A 95 0.16 1.83 15.69
C ALA A 95 -1.24 1.18 15.60
N GLU A 96 -1.89 1.21 14.44
CA GLU A 96 -3.27 0.72 14.26
C GLU A 96 -3.34 -0.69 13.64
N ALA A 97 -2.28 -1.12 12.93
CA ALA A 97 -2.28 -2.35 12.16
C ALA A 97 -2.31 -3.60 13.04
N LYS A 98 -3.19 -4.55 12.67
CA LYS A 98 -3.13 -5.93 13.15
C LYS A 98 -2.15 -6.71 12.29
N ILE A 99 -0.94 -6.92 12.80
CA ILE A 99 0.16 -7.54 12.06
C ILE A 99 0.34 -9.03 12.36
N LYS A 100 0.96 -9.74 11.42
CA LYS A 100 1.31 -11.16 11.50
C LYS A 100 2.76 -11.40 11.91
N PHE A 101 3.66 -10.43 11.67
CA PHE A 101 5.10 -10.55 11.89
C PHE A 101 5.64 -9.39 12.76
N PRO A 102 5.44 -9.43 14.09
CA PRO A 102 5.88 -8.38 15.01
C PRO A 102 7.39 -8.12 14.99
N GLU A 103 8.20 -9.12 14.70
CA GLU A 103 9.64 -8.97 14.54
C GLU A 103 10.02 -8.03 13.38
N LYS A 104 9.26 -8.06 12.28
CA LYS A 104 9.47 -7.18 11.12
C LYS A 104 9.03 -5.75 11.41
N GLN A 105 7.95 -5.59 12.17
CA GLN A 105 7.53 -4.27 12.63
C GLN A 105 8.56 -3.66 13.58
N ALA A 106 9.15 -4.45 14.49
CA ALA A 106 10.20 -3.97 15.38
C ALA A 106 11.48 -3.57 14.61
N GLU A 107 11.87 -4.35 13.60
CA GLU A 107 12.99 -4.01 12.71
C GLU A 107 12.73 -2.71 11.95
N LEU A 108 11.52 -2.55 11.40
CA LEU A 108 11.12 -1.32 10.73
C LEU A 108 11.17 -0.12 11.69
N LEU A 109 10.58 -0.22 12.88
CA LEU A 109 10.57 0.86 13.86
C LEU A 109 11.98 1.33 14.20
N LYS A 110 12.92 0.40 14.36
CA LYS A 110 14.32 0.73 14.59
C LYS A 110 14.90 1.56 13.44
N LEU A 111 14.66 1.17 12.18
CA LEU A 111 15.11 1.93 11.02
C LEU A 111 14.47 3.32 10.96
N LEU A 112 13.19 3.44 11.33
CA LEU A 112 12.48 4.74 11.36
C LEU A 112 13.00 5.68 12.45
N ASP A 113 13.47 5.13 13.57
CA ASP A 113 14.03 5.91 14.68
C ASP A 113 15.48 6.36 14.39
N GLU A 114 16.20 5.65 13.53
CA GLU A 114 17.57 5.99 13.09
C GLU A 114 17.60 6.96 11.89
N MET A 115 16.46 7.18 11.23
CA MET A 115 16.35 7.99 10.01
C MET A 115 16.36 9.51 10.30
N GLY A 116 17.35 10.21 9.77
CA GLY A 116 17.45 11.68 9.79
C GLY A 116 16.68 12.36 8.66
N GLU A 117 16.57 13.70 8.72
CA GLU A 117 15.82 14.51 7.73
C GLU A 117 16.44 14.47 6.32
N ASP A 118 17.77 14.33 6.22
CA ASP A 118 18.51 14.31 4.95
C ASP A 118 18.87 12.88 4.47
N ASP A 119 18.39 11.85 5.17
CA ASP A 119 18.73 10.46 4.86
C ASP A 119 17.98 9.93 3.64
N ASN A 120 18.59 8.94 2.99
CA ASN A 120 17.99 8.25 1.85
C ASN A 120 16.72 7.49 2.26
N PRO A 121 15.77 7.28 1.33
CA PRO A 121 14.55 6.53 1.62
C PRO A 121 14.84 5.09 2.05
N ILE A 122 14.09 4.59 3.03
CA ILE A 122 14.06 3.15 3.35
C ILE A 122 13.17 2.47 2.31
N ILE A 123 13.70 1.43 1.66
CA ILE A 123 12.94 0.66 0.66
C ILE A 123 12.54 -0.69 1.25
N ALA A 124 11.24 -0.88 1.49
CA ALA A 124 10.68 -2.14 1.97
C ALA A 124 10.18 -2.99 0.79
N PHE A 125 10.75 -4.19 0.61
CA PHE A 125 10.35 -5.12 -0.45
C PHE A 125 9.40 -6.20 0.09
N TYR A 126 8.27 -6.39 -0.59
CA TYR A 126 7.28 -7.41 -0.30
C TYR A 126 7.18 -8.37 -1.47
N LYS A 127 7.60 -9.62 -1.25
CA LYS A 127 7.43 -10.70 -2.22
C LYS A 127 6.25 -11.57 -1.80
N LEU A 128 5.26 -11.68 -2.67
CA LEU A 128 4.19 -12.66 -2.52
C LEU A 128 4.80 -14.06 -2.70
N LYS A 129 4.52 -14.95 -1.76
CA LYS A 129 4.86 -16.37 -1.91
C LYS A 129 4.00 -16.97 -3.02
N ASP A 130 4.59 -17.90 -3.76
CA ASP A 130 3.89 -18.67 -4.79
C ASP A 130 2.81 -19.56 -4.19
#